data_AF-A0A2W5C423-F1
#
_entry.id   AF-A0A2W5C423-F1
#
_cell.length_a   1.000
_cell.length_b   1.000
_cell.length_c   1.000
_cell.angle_alpha   90.00
_cell.angle_beta   90.00
_cell.angle_gamma   90.00
#
_symmetry.space_group_name_H-M   'P 1'
#
loop_
_entity.id
_entity.type
_entity.pdbx_description
1 polymer ?
#
loop_
_entity_poly.entity_id
_entity_poly.type
_entity_poly.pdbx_seq_one_letter_code
_entity_poly.pdbx_strand_id
1 'polypeptide(L)'
;MDDSPILTAAAMRAAEQAVMDGGVSVCELMERAGRAVADLVWRVGGRHPALILCGPGNNGGDGYVAARLLAARGVPVRVAATGEPRTGAAQEARARWDGPVGALAEATPADILVDALFGTGLTRP
;
A
#
# COMPACT_ATOMS: atom_id res chain seq x y z
N MET A 1 16.89 -14.08 -17.76
CA MET A 1 15.54 -14.06 -17.17
C MET A 1 15.76 -14.19 -15.69
N ASP A 2 15.22 -13.29 -14.89
CA ASP A 2 15.37 -13.35 -13.44
C ASP A 2 14.62 -14.58 -12.94
N ASP A 3 15.31 -15.56 -12.33
CA ASP A 3 14.74 -16.83 -11.81
C ASP A 3 13.91 -16.61 -10.53
N SER A 4 13.32 -15.42 -10.37
CA SER A 4 12.52 -15.07 -9.21
C SER A 4 11.27 -15.95 -9.15
N PRO A 5 11.11 -16.78 -8.10
CA PRO A 5 9.99 -17.72 -8.02
C PRO A 5 8.66 -16.99 -7.84
N ILE A 6 7.61 -17.41 -8.56
CA ILE A 6 6.24 -16.99 -8.28
C ILE A 6 5.74 -17.77 -7.06
N LEU A 7 5.53 -17.07 -5.94
CA LEU A 7 5.11 -17.67 -4.69
C LEU A 7 3.59 -17.81 -4.59
N THR A 8 3.14 -18.89 -3.93
CA THR A 8 1.75 -18.98 -3.47
C THR A 8 1.50 -17.98 -2.35
N ALA A 9 0.23 -17.66 -2.06
CA ALA A 9 -0.12 -16.79 -0.93
C ALA A 9 0.42 -17.34 0.41
N ALA A 10 0.37 -18.66 0.61
CA ALA A 10 0.92 -19.31 1.79
C ALA A 10 2.45 -19.19 1.86
N ALA A 11 3.14 -19.39 0.73
CA ALA A 11 4.60 -19.25 0.66
C ALA A 11 5.05 -17.80 0.89
N MET A 12 4.32 -16.81 0.36
CA MET A 12 4.61 -15.39 0.63
C MET A 12 4.45 -15.06 2.11
N ARG A 13 3.35 -15.48 2.74
CA ARG A 13 3.15 -15.26 4.19
C ARG A 13 4.24 -15.94 5.03
N ALA A 14 4.66 -17.15 4.65
CA ALA A 14 5.75 -17.84 5.34
C ALA A 14 7.09 -17.11 5.19
N ALA A 15 7.37 -16.54 4.02
CA ALA A 15 8.56 -15.73 3.79
C ALA A 15 8.52 -14.43 4.62
N GLU A 16 7.39 -13.73 4.65
CA GLU A 16 7.20 -12.54 5.51
C GLU A 16 7.40 -12.89 6.98
N GLN A 17 6.83 -14.01 7.45
CA GLN A 17 6.99 -14.47 8.82
C GLN A 17 8.45 -14.77 9.17
N ALA A 18 9.18 -15.47 8.30
CA ALA A 18 10.60 -15.75 8.52
C ALA A 18 11.45 -14.47 8.64
N VAL A 19 11.10 -13.43 7.88
CA VAL A 19 11.76 -12.11 7.98
C VAL A 19 11.40 -11.41 9.30
N MET A 20 10.15 -11.53 9.75
CA MET A 20 9.72 -10.98 11.04
C MET A 20 10.36 -11.70 12.23
N ASP A 21 10.51 -13.02 12.16
CA ASP A 21 11.20 -13.82 13.17
C ASP A 21 12.69 -13.44 13.27
N GLY A 22 13.26 -12.94 12.17
CA GLY A 22 14.60 -12.34 12.11
C GLY A 22 14.71 -10.92 12.69
N GLY A 23 13.62 -10.36 13.23
CA GLY A 23 13.61 -9.07 13.93
C GLY A 23 13.16 -7.86 13.10
N VAL A 24 12.76 -8.05 11.83
CA VAL A 24 12.21 -6.96 11.01
C VAL A 24 10.74 -6.75 11.36
N SER A 25 10.34 -5.51 11.65
CA SER A 25 8.95 -5.20 11.99
C SER A 25 8.02 -5.20 10.76
N VAL A 26 6.72 -5.40 10.99
CA VAL A 26 5.68 -5.23 9.95
C VAL A 26 5.72 -3.82 9.36
N CYS A 27 5.97 -2.80 10.19
CA CYS A 27 6.08 -1.41 9.72
C CYS A 27 7.26 -1.21 8.76
N GLU A 28 8.40 -1.85 9.01
CA GLU A 28 9.54 -1.81 8.08
C GLU A 28 9.26 -2.53 6.76
N LEU A 29 8.60 -3.70 6.81
CA LEU A 29 8.18 -4.40 5.59
C LEU A 29 7.19 -3.57 4.76
N MET A 30 6.21 -2.96 5.43
CA MET A 30 5.22 -2.07 4.82
C MET A 30 5.86 -0.82 4.20
N GLU A 31 6.84 -0.21 4.88
CA GLU A 31 7.58 0.93 4.33
C GLU A 31 8.35 0.54 3.06
N ARG A 32 8.93 -0.67 2.99
CA ARG A 32 9.60 -1.19 1.79
C ARG A 32 8.60 -1.46 0.66
N ALA A 33 7.49 -2.12 0.95
CA ALA A 33 6.45 -2.45 -0.03
C ALA A 33 5.82 -1.19 -0.62
N GLY A 34 5.35 -0.26 0.22
CA GLY A 34 4.77 1.00 -0.22
C GLY A 34 5.75 1.88 -0.99
N ARG A 35 7.05 1.86 -0.65
CA ARG A 35 8.09 2.53 -1.44
C ARG A 35 8.24 1.95 -2.83
N ALA A 36 8.27 0.62 -2.96
CA ALA A 36 8.32 -0.03 -4.26
C ALA A 36 7.12 0.33 -5.14
N VAL A 37 5.92 0.42 -4.55
CA VAL A 37 4.70 0.90 -5.24
C VAL A 37 4.87 2.36 -5.69
N ALA A 38 5.30 3.26 -4.80
CA ALA A 38 5.52 4.67 -5.14
C ALA A 38 6.59 4.86 -6.24
N ASP A 39 7.65 4.07 -6.21
CA ASP A 39 8.72 4.08 -7.22
C ASP A 39 8.19 3.64 -8.58
N LEU A 40 7.40 2.57 -8.62
CA LEU A 40 6.78 2.11 -9.86
C LEU A 40 5.81 3.15 -10.42
N VAL A 41 4.89 3.65 -9.60
CA VAL A 41 3.90 4.66 -10.00
C VAL A 41 4.56 5.92 -10.55
N TRP A 42 5.57 6.44 -9.84
CA TRP A 42 6.35 7.58 -10.30
C TRP A 42 7.09 7.30 -11.61
N ARG A 43 7.66 6.10 -11.76
CA ARG A 43 8.40 5.73 -12.97
C ARG A 43 7.50 5.65 -14.21
N VAL A 44 6.29 5.13 -14.06
CA VAL A 44 5.37 4.92 -15.21
C VAL A 44 4.52 6.14 -15.52
N GLY A 45 4.23 6.98 -14.52
CA GLY A 45 3.31 8.11 -14.68
C GLY A 45 3.85 9.46 -14.23
N GLY A 46 5.10 9.56 -13.78
CA GLY A 46 5.69 10.83 -13.37
C GLY A 46 4.81 11.57 -12.34
N ARG A 47 4.44 12.81 -12.68
CA ARG A 47 3.61 13.70 -11.85
C ARG A 47 2.10 13.63 -12.17
N HIS A 48 1.67 12.67 -12.99
CA HIS A 48 0.25 12.51 -13.26
C HIS A 48 -0.53 12.22 -11.96
N PRO A 49 -1.73 12.81 -11.78
CA PRO A 49 -2.53 12.59 -10.57
C PRO A 49 -2.79 11.10 -10.30
N ALA A 50 -2.65 10.71 -9.03
CA ALA A 50 -2.84 9.34 -8.59
C ALA A 50 -3.99 9.25 -7.56
N LEU A 51 -4.85 8.25 -7.73
CA LEU A 51 -5.81 7.81 -6.74
C LEU A 51 -5.30 6.53 -6.07
N ILE A 52 -5.15 6.55 -4.76
CA ILE A 52 -4.76 5.39 -3.96
C ILE A 52 -5.98 4.90 -3.18
N LEU A 53 -6.35 3.64 -3.40
CA LEU A 53 -7.48 3.00 -2.73
C LEU A 53 -6.97 2.15 -1.56
N CYS A 54 -7.21 2.57 -0.31
CA CYS A 54 -6.69 1.88 0.87
C CYS A 54 -7.74 0.98 1.53
N GLY A 55 -7.39 -0.29 1.74
CA GLY A 55 -8.14 -1.21 2.57
C GLY A 55 -7.88 -1.02 4.06
N PRO A 56 -8.59 -1.77 4.93
CA PRO A 56 -8.41 -1.68 6.38
C PRO A 56 -7.25 -2.54 6.90
N GLY A 57 -6.54 -3.30 6.05
CA GLY A 57 -5.46 -4.21 6.45
C GLY A 57 -4.06 -3.69 6.10
N ASN A 58 -3.05 -4.55 6.21
CA ASN A 58 -1.65 -4.20 5.89
C ASN A 58 -1.49 -3.70 4.44
N ASN A 59 -2.23 -4.27 3.48
CA ASN A 59 -2.20 -3.79 2.09
C ASN A 59 -2.60 -2.31 1.99
N GLY A 60 -3.61 -1.86 2.76
CA GLY A 60 -3.98 -0.45 2.81
C GLY A 60 -2.91 0.42 3.46
N GLY A 61 -2.19 -0.14 4.44
CA GLY A 61 -0.98 0.47 5.00
C GLY A 61 0.09 0.74 3.94
N ASP A 62 0.37 -0.23 3.06
CA ASP A 62 1.28 -0.06 1.92
C ASP A 62 0.81 1.08 1.01
N GLY A 63 -0.51 1.19 0.79
CA GLY A 63 -1.15 2.29 0.07
C GLY A 63 -0.89 3.66 0.71
N TYR A 64 -1.04 3.80 2.03
CA TYR A 64 -0.75 5.07 2.73
C TYR A 64 0.74 5.44 2.66
N VAL A 65 1.64 4.45 2.76
CA VAL A 65 3.07 4.69 2.53
C VAL A 65 3.31 5.20 1.11
N ALA A 66 2.72 4.54 0.10
CA ALA A 66 2.86 4.94 -1.28
C ALA A 66 2.33 6.36 -1.52
N ALA A 67 1.15 6.68 -0.97
CA ALA A 67 0.54 8.00 -1.05
C ALA A 67 1.45 9.10 -0.50
N ARG A 68 1.98 8.92 0.71
CA ARG A 68 2.91 9.87 1.36
C ARG A 68 4.16 10.09 0.52
N LEU A 69 4.76 9.03 -0.01
CA LEU A 69 6.01 9.12 -0.79
C LEU A 69 5.78 9.75 -2.17
N LEU A 70 4.66 9.47 -2.83
CA LEU A 70 4.27 10.11 -4.08
C LEU A 70 3.98 11.61 -3.87
N ALA A 71 3.24 11.97 -2.82
CA ALA A 71 2.98 13.36 -2.48
C ALA A 71 4.28 14.12 -2.18
N ALA A 72 5.23 13.51 -1.46
CA ALA A 72 6.57 14.09 -1.22
C ALA A 72 7.38 14.32 -2.51
N ARG A 73 7.07 13.62 -3.60
CA ARG A 73 7.65 13.84 -4.94
C ARG A 73 6.88 14.89 -5.76
N GLY A 74 5.82 15.46 -5.21
CA GLY A 74 4.96 16.43 -5.86
C GLY A 74 4.01 15.82 -6.89
N VAL A 75 3.60 14.56 -6.68
CA VAL A 75 2.44 13.97 -7.37
C VAL A 75 1.16 14.50 -6.70
N PRO A 76 0.14 14.92 -7.47
CA PRO A 76 -1.19 15.17 -6.94
C PRO A 76 -1.82 13.83 -6.51
N VAL A 77 -1.86 13.56 -5.20
CA VAL A 77 -2.37 12.30 -4.65
C VAL A 77 -3.73 12.52 -4.00
N ARG A 78 -4.70 11.67 -4.34
CA ARG A 78 -5.94 11.51 -3.60
C ARG A 78 -5.97 10.12 -2.98
N VAL A 79 -6.45 10.03 -1.74
CA VAL A 79 -6.60 8.76 -1.03
C VAL A 79 -8.07 8.55 -0.72
N ALA A 80 -8.57 7.35 -1.00
CA ALA A 80 -9.89 6.92 -0.60
C ALA A 80 -9.82 5.57 0.11
N ALA A 81 -10.60 5.38 1.16
CA ALA A 81 -10.54 4.17 1.98
C ALA A 81 -11.91 3.48 2.11
N THR A 82 -11.89 2.16 2.30
CA THR A 82 -13.09 1.37 2.62
C THR A 82 -13.49 1.45 4.09
N GLY A 83 -12.60 1.96 4.95
CA GLY A 83 -12.83 2.13 6.38
C GLY A 83 -11.51 2.42 7.12
N GLU A 84 -11.59 2.46 8.44
CA GLU A 84 -10.43 2.71 9.30
C GLU A 84 -9.42 1.53 9.29
N PRO A 85 -8.11 1.81 9.41
CA PRO A 85 -7.10 0.76 9.51
C PRO A 85 -7.26 -0.09 10.77
N ARG A 86 -7.19 -1.41 10.60
CA ARG A 86 -7.39 -2.40 11.68
C ARG A 86 -6.10 -2.97 12.25
N THR A 87 -4.98 -2.86 11.53
CA THR A 87 -3.67 -3.34 12.02
C THR A 87 -2.85 -2.17 12.53
N GLY A 88 -2.02 -2.40 13.57
CA GLY A 88 -1.17 -1.34 14.13
C GLY A 88 -0.26 -0.69 13.09
N ALA A 89 0.33 -1.48 12.19
CA ALA A 89 1.16 -0.96 11.10
C ALA A 89 0.36 -0.09 10.13
N ALA A 90 -0.86 -0.49 9.75
CA ALA A 90 -1.70 0.32 8.86
C ALA A 90 -2.21 1.60 9.54
N GLN A 91 -2.48 1.56 10.85
CA GLN A 91 -2.80 2.75 11.64
C GLN A 91 -1.63 3.74 11.67
N GLU A 92 -0.41 3.25 11.88
CA GLU A 92 0.79 4.08 11.87
C GLU A 92 1.04 4.70 10.48
N ALA A 93 0.91 3.90 9.41
CA ALA A 93 1.03 4.40 8.04
C ALA A 93 -0.03 5.46 7.71
N ARG A 94 -1.29 5.23 8.13
CA ARG A 94 -2.38 6.19 8.00
C ARG A 94 -2.11 7.49 8.76
N ALA A 95 -1.55 7.41 9.96
CA ALA A 95 -1.25 8.57 10.80
C ALA A 95 -0.12 9.44 10.20
N ARG A 96 0.76 8.85 9.39
CA ARG A 96 1.82 9.57 8.66
C ARG A 96 1.34 10.19 7.34
N TRP A 97 0.09 9.96 6.93
CA TRP A 97 -0.51 10.62 5.76
C TRP A 97 -1.19 11.92 6.18
N ASP A 98 -0.64 13.04 5.73
CA ASP A 98 -1.11 14.39 6.08
C ASP A 98 -2.31 14.87 5.24
N GLY A 99 -2.62 14.18 4.15
CA GLY A 99 -3.74 14.54 3.29
C GLY A 99 -5.10 14.04 3.78
N PRO A 100 -6.19 14.53 3.19
CA PRO A 100 -7.51 13.99 3.47
C PRO A 100 -7.62 12.53 2.99
N VAL A 101 -8.54 11.79 3.61
CA VAL A 101 -8.93 10.45 3.17
C VAL A 101 -10.43 10.48 2.95
N GLY A 102 -10.85 10.29 1.70
CA GLY A 102 -12.26 10.22 1.32
C GLY A 102 -12.84 8.82 1.49
N ALA A 103 -14.16 8.71 1.46
CA ALA A 103 -14.83 7.41 1.36
C ALA A 103 -14.62 6.80 -0.04
N LEU A 104 -14.38 5.49 -0.12
CA LEU A 104 -14.22 4.79 -1.41
C LEU A 104 -15.42 5.04 -2.35
N ALA A 105 -16.64 5.07 -1.82
CA ALA A 105 -17.87 5.27 -2.59
C ALA A 105 -17.95 6.64 -3.29
N GLU A 106 -17.17 7.61 -2.81
CA GLU A 106 -17.13 8.99 -3.33
C GLU A 106 -15.86 9.26 -4.16
N ALA A 107 -15.02 8.23 -4.34
CA ALA A 107 -13.75 8.38 -5.03
C ALA A 107 -13.95 8.69 -6.52
N THR A 108 -13.31 9.76 -6.98
CA THR A 108 -13.30 10.12 -8.41
C THR A 108 -12.06 9.56 -9.11
N PRO A 109 -12.13 9.10 -10.38
CA PRO A 109 -10.98 8.57 -11.09
C PRO A 109 -9.80 9.55 -11.21
N ALA A 110 -8.59 9.01 -11.33
CA ALA A 110 -7.36 9.74 -11.64
C ALA A 110 -6.65 9.05 -12.81
N ASP A 111 -5.63 9.70 -13.38
CA ASP A 111 -4.81 9.14 -14.46
C ASP A 111 -4.16 7.81 -14.06
N ILE A 112 -3.79 7.68 -12.77
CA ILE A 112 -3.25 6.46 -12.19
C ILE A 112 -4.13 6.02 -11.01
N LEU A 113 -4.53 4.76 -11.01
CA LEU A 113 -5.23 4.13 -9.88
C LEU A 113 -4.34 3.05 -9.27
N VAL A 114 -4.17 3.10 -7.94
CA VAL A 114 -3.47 2.07 -7.17
C VAL A 114 -4.49 1.36 -6.28
N ASP A 115 -4.70 0.07 -6.52
CA ASP A 115 -5.53 -0.78 -5.67
C ASP A 115 -4.69 -1.33 -4.51
N ALA A 116 -4.94 -0.79 -3.32
CA ALA A 116 -4.40 -1.25 -2.05
C ALA A 116 -5.52 -1.73 -1.11
N LEU A 117 -6.65 -2.21 -1.66
CA LEU A 117 -7.83 -2.63 -0.89
C LEU A 117 -7.59 -3.96 -0.17
N PHE A 118 -6.99 -4.91 -0.87
CA PHE A 118 -7.07 -6.32 -0.51
C PHE A 118 -5.76 -7.04 -0.81
N GLY A 119 -5.15 -7.63 0.21
CA GLY A 119 -3.91 -8.40 0.09
C GLY A 119 -4.12 -9.91 0.01
N THR A 120 -3.03 -10.66 0.06
CA THR A 120 -3.02 -12.14 0.06
C THR A 120 -3.72 -12.76 1.29
N GLY A 121 -4.08 -11.94 2.28
CA GLY A 121 -4.80 -12.26 3.52
C GLY A 121 -6.23 -12.77 3.36
N LEU A 122 -6.89 -12.49 2.23
CA LEU A 122 -8.32 -12.79 2.06
C LEU A 122 -8.59 -14.28 1.88
N THR A 123 -9.38 -14.82 2.80
CA THR A 123 -10.18 -16.02 2.58
C THR A 123 -11.50 -15.59 1.94
N ARG A 124 -11.79 -16.04 0.72
CA ARG A 124 -13.14 -15.93 0.18
C ARG A 124 -14.08 -16.80 1.05
N PRO A 125 -15.30 -16.35 1.37
CA PRO A 125 -16.33 -17.23 1.88
C PRO A 125 -16.70 -18.33 0.86
#